data_AF-A0A382DRS8-F1
#
_entry.id   AF-A0A382DRS8-F1
#
_cell.length_a   1.000
_cell.length_b   1.000
_cell.length_c   1.000
_cell.angle_alpha   90.00
_cell.angle_beta   90.00
_cell.angle_gamma   90.00
#
_symmetry.space_group_name_H-M   'P 1'
#
loop_
_entity.id
_entity.type
_entity.pdbx_description
1 polymer ?
#
loop_
_entity_poly.entity_id
_entity_poly.type
_entity_poly.pdbx_seq_one_letter_code
_entity_poly.pdbx_strand_id
1 'polypeptide(L)'
;MNRSEILNSLNLSRFTAFDFETTGLDPLFDRIIEIAAIRFEDGIITDRYITLVNPENPIPAMITDITGISNEMVRTKPTEESVIDDFLDFLGDDPLVAHNIGFDDQFLTQLCLRYGREKGNHRKYDTLQLGRSLLFDLPVFNLGALSEYYGLSAKGAHRAEKDTENTGIIFIDLLEELSRYPLEMISKVISLVKGKNVPNRQLYVDLGNVLTQRGDLKSGLLKSDRDPGLKSNMYRCDGSRNVSDLSVEDVFGNQGLLKETFPNFEYRPSQIKYSEMACETLVDKKGVGVAEAGTGLGKSIAYLFGAIKKIPNYEEEGPTVIGCHTKHLQDQLFYKDLPLLAEILDVPIKAVMMKGRNNYICRTRFNWLISDTKTLDKKDVEALIPILFWLFWTKTGDLSECSGFFNSRRKWLISAICSEPGFCTGEVCNRYDGCFYGKLKRALFLAKIIVVNHSLLLAEIAKPGLLPAFNS
;
A
#
# COMPACT_ATOMS: atom_id res chain seq x y z
N MET A 1 -26.47 -3.59 -4.83
CA MET A 1 -26.59 -5.03 -4.55
C MET A 1 -26.23 -5.26 -3.10
N ASN A 2 -26.86 -6.22 -2.44
CA ASN A 2 -26.42 -6.69 -1.11
C ASN A 2 -25.33 -7.78 -1.25
N ARG A 3 -24.77 -8.26 -0.12
CA ARG A 3 -23.70 -9.27 -0.09
C ARG A 3 -24.06 -10.56 -0.83
N SER A 4 -25.20 -11.15 -0.51
CA SER A 4 -25.65 -12.39 -1.14
C SER A 4 -25.86 -12.22 -2.65
N GLU A 5 -26.41 -11.09 -3.10
CA GLU A 5 -26.57 -10.80 -4.53
C GLU A 5 -25.21 -10.72 -5.27
N ILE A 6 -24.19 -10.12 -4.65
CA ILE A 6 -22.83 -10.06 -5.22
C ILE A 6 -22.26 -11.48 -5.33
N LEU A 7 -22.30 -12.24 -4.24
CA LEU A 7 -21.80 -13.61 -4.18
C LEU A 7 -22.47 -14.49 -5.26
N ASN A 8 -23.80 -14.45 -5.34
CA ASN A 8 -24.56 -15.16 -6.36
C ASN A 8 -24.15 -14.75 -7.78
N SER A 9 -24.03 -13.44 -8.06
CA SER A 9 -23.64 -12.96 -9.40
C SER A 9 -22.24 -13.42 -9.83
N LEU A 10 -21.35 -13.69 -8.88
CA LEU A 10 -19.98 -14.14 -9.12
C LEU A 10 -19.81 -15.66 -9.05
N ASN A 11 -20.91 -16.43 -8.95
CA ASN A 11 -20.88 -17.88 -8.72
C ASN A 11 -20.13 -18.28 -7.44
N LEU A 12 -20.30 -17.47 -6.38
CA LEU A 12 -19.67 -17.61 -5.07
C LEU A 12 -20.72 -17.61 -3.95
N SER A 13 -21.96 -17.97 -4.25
CA SER A 13 -23.01 -18.19 -3.25
C SER A 13 -22.62 -19.27 -2.25
N ARG A 14 -21.71 -20.16 -2.61
CA ARG A 14 -21.06 -21.11 -1.72
C ARG A 14 -19.58 -21.19 -2.01
N PHE A 15 -18.75 -21.20 -0.96
CA PHE A 15 -17.32 -21.43 -1.03
C PHE A 15 -16.81 -22.00 0.31
N THR A 16 -15.62 -22.58 0.30
CA THR A 16 -14.95 -23.06 1.51
C THR A 16 -13.63 -22.32 1.68
N ALA A 17 -13.50 -21.62 2.81
CA ALA A 17 -12.22 -21.11 3.27
C ALA A 17 -11.47 -22.22 3.99
N PHE A 18 -10.16 -22.34 3.80
CA PHE A 18 -9.36 -23.32 4.52
C PHE A 18 -7.94 -22.83 4.79
N ASP A 19 -7.31 -23.45 5.79
CA ASP A 19 -5.96 -23.19 6.25
C ASP A 19 -5.35 -24.49 6.81
N PHE A 20 -4.04 -24.64 6.63
CA PHE A 20 -3.26 -25.71 7.25
C PHE A 20 -2.16 -25.16 8.14
N GLU A 21 -2.04 -25.76 9.32
CA GLU A 21 -0.81 -25.70 10.10
C GLU A 21 0.05 -26.92 9.77
N THR A 22 1.36 -26.73 9.66
CA THR A 22 2.28 -27.75 9.14
C THR A 22 3.57 -27.84 9.96
N THR A 23 4.31 -28.94 9.83
CA THR A 23 5.63 -29.11 10.47
C THR A 23 6.76 -28.30 9.83
N GLY A 24 6.47 -27.54 8.77
CA GLY A 24 7.44 -26.77 7.98
C GLY A 24 6.86 -26.29 6.65
N LEU A 25 7.72 -25.80 5.76
CA LEU A 25 7.30 -25.12 4.53
C LEU A 25 7.37 -25.97 3.26
N ASP A 26 7.95 -27.19 3.33
CA ASP A 26 8.12 -28.05 2.16
C ASP A 26 7.04 -29.15 2.14
N PRO A 27 6.03 -29.06 1.26
CA PRO A 27 4.92 -30.01 1.23
C PRO A 27 5.34 -31.44 0.86
N LEU A 28 6.55 -31.66 0.33
CA LEU A 28 7.08 -32.99 0.05
C LEU A 28 7.55 -33.70 1.34
N PHE A 29 8.19 -32.96 2.25
CA PHE A 29 8.83 -33.53 3.44
C PHE A 29 8.06 -33.25 4.73
N ASP A 30 7.39 -32.11 4.82
CA ASP A 30 6.60 -31.69 5.96
C ASP A 30 5.21 -32.32 5.94
N ARG A 31 4.54 -32.21 7.09
CA ARG A 31 3.26 -32.87 7.40
C ARG A 31 2.26 -31.86 7.95
N ILE A 32 0.98 -32.10 7.70
CA ILE A 32 -0.11 -31.29 8.25
C ILE A 32 -0.31 -31.67 9.72
N ILE A 33 -0.49 -30.66 10.58
CA ILE A 33 -0.71 -30.82 12.03
C ILE A 33 -2.04 -30.23 12.51
N GLU A 34 -2.66 -29.33 11.75
CA GLU A 34 -4.05 -28.89 11.94
C GLU A 34 -4.68 -28.62 10.57
N ILE A 35 -5.94 -29.02 10.42
CA ILE A 35 -6.79 -28.68 9.28
C ILE A 35 -7.94 -27.86 9.83
N ALA A 36 -8.18 -26.68 9.23
CA ALA A 36 -9.40 -25.93 9.43
C ALA A 36 -10.02 -25.56 8.09
N ALA A 37 -11.24 -26.02 7.83
CA ALA A 37 -12.05 -25.60 6.70
C ALA A 37 -13.44 -25.17 7.15
N ILE A 38 -13.90 -24.04 6.62
CA ILE A 38 -15.16 -23.41 7.00
C ILE A 38 -15.94 -23.10 5.72
N ARG A 39 -17.15 -23.65 5.64
CA ARG A 39 -18.06 -23.43 4.54
C ARG A 39 -18.89 -22.18 4.77
N PHE A 40 -18.95 -21.34 3.74
CA PHE A 40 -19.80 -20.17 3.67
C PHE A 40 -20.86 -20.39 2.61
N GLU A 41 -22.12 -20.12 2.95
CA GLU A 41 -23.24 -20.05 2.01
C GLU A 41 -23.94 -18.69 2.17
N ASP A 42 -24.16 -17.97 1.07
CA ASP A 42 -24.72 -16.61 1.02
C ASP A 42 -24.06 -15.60 1.99
N GLY A 43 -22.78 -15.83 2.29
CA GLY A 43 -21.97 -14.99 3.17
C GLY A 43 -22.10 -15.30 4.66
N ILE A 44 -22.79 -16.38 5.04
CA ILE A 44 -22.86 -16.89 6.41
C ILE A 44 -22.16 -18.23 6.53
N ILE A 45 -21.59 -18.51 7.70
CA ILE A 45 -20.94 -19.79 7.98
C ILE A 45 -22.02 -20.85 8.20
N THR A 46 -21.96 -21.95 7.45
CA THR A 46 -22.94 -23.05 7.54
C THR A 46 -22.34 -24.33 8.08
N ASP A 47 -21.04 -24.58 7.89
CA ASP A 47 -20.40 -25.81 8.33
C ASP A 47 -18.91 -25.63 8.61
N ARG A 48 -18.32 -26.53 9.41
CA ARG A 48 -16.91 -26.48 9.82
C ARG A 48 -16.31 -27.89 9.89
N TYR A 49 -15.11 -28.05 9.35
CA TYR A 49 -14.25 -29.21 9.53
C TYR A 49 -12.94 -28.76 10.19
N ILE A 50 -12.76 -29.11 11.46
CA ILE A 50 -11.59 -28.69 12.25
C ILE A 50 -11.02 -29.92 12.95
N THR A 51 -9.76 -30.24 12.68
CA THR A 51 -9.08 -31.34 13.36
C THR A 51 -7.58 -31.08 13.50
N LEU A 52 -7.04 -31.45 14.65
CA LEU A 52 -5.60 -31.69 14.77
C LEU A 52 -5.25 -33.01 14.08
N VAL A 53 -4.05 -33.08 13.53
CA VAL A 53 -3.56 -34.22 12.78
C VAL A 53 -2.26 -34.70 13.40
N ASN A 54 -2.13 -36.01 13.61
CA ASN A 54 -0.88 -36.63 13.99
C ASN A 54 0.01 -36.71 12.74
N PRO A 55 1.14 -35.98 12.69
CA PRO A 55 1.98 -35.94 11.50
C PRO A 55 2.91 -37.16 11.39
N GLU A 56 2.90 -38.07 12.38
CA GLU A 56 3.75 -39.27 12.47
C GLU A 56 5.26 -38.96 12.47
N ASN A 57 5.64 -37.69 12.62
CA ASN A 57 7.01 -37.22 12.79
C ASN A 57 7.08 -36.16 13.92
N PRO A 58 8.27 -35.88 14.47
CA PRO A 58 8.42 -34.85 15.49
C PRO A 58 8.17 -33.45 14.92
N ILE A 59 7.31 -32.67 15.58
CA ILE A 59 7.13 -31.23 15.32
C ILE A 59 8.35 -30.47 15.85
N PRO A 60 9.06 -29.67 15.03
CA PRO A 60 10.17 -28.85 15.50
C PRO A 60 9.72 -27.78 16.52
N ALA A 61 10.58 -27.47 17.50
CA ALA A 61 10.27 -26.49 18.54
C ALA A 61 9.87 -25.11 17.97
N MET A 62 10.57 -24.65 16.92
CA MET A 62 10.24 -23.40 16.23
C MET A 62 8.82 -23.38 15.65
N ILE A 63 8.32 -24.52 15.18
CA ILE A 63 6.94 -24.61 14.66
C ILE A 63 5.95 -24.55 15.81
N THR A 64 6.21 -25.28 16.89
CA THR A 64 5.39 -25.18 18.11
C THR A 64 5.35 -23.75 18.65
N ASP A 65 6.45 -22.99 18.57
CA ASP A 65 6.48 -21.59 18.99
C ASP A 65 5.62 -20.67 18.09
N ILE A 66 5.46 -21.03 16.81
CA ILE A 66 4.67 -20.26 15.83
C ILE A 66 3.18 -20.61 15.91
N THR A 67 2.86 -21.91 15.91
CA THR A 67 1.49 -22.42 15.76
C THR A 67 0.83 -22.72 17.11
N GLY A 68 1.63 -22.82 18.19
CA GLY A 68 1.16 -23.28 19.49
C GLY A 68 0.84 -24.78 19.57
N ILE A 69 1.08 -25.55 18.51
CA ILE A 69 0.76 -26.99 18.45
C ILE A 69 1.99 -27.80 18.86
N SER A 70 1.85 -28.56 19.94
CA SER A 70 2.92 -29.41 20.47
C SER A 70 2.79 -30.87 20.03
N ASN A 71 3.90 -31.62 20.09
CA ASN A 71 3.92 -33.06 19.87
C ASN A 71 2.93 -33.82 20.78
N GLU A 72 2.70 -33.34 22.00
CA GLU A 72 1.75 -33.95 22.95
C GLU A 72 0.30 -33.79 22.49
N MET A 73 -0.05 -32.62 21.92
CA MET A 73 -1.40 -32.33 21.44
C MET A 73 -1.83 -33.21 20.27
N VAL A 74 -0.88 -33.57 19.39
CA VAL A 74 -1.15 -34.31 18.16
C VAL A 74 -0.95 -35.83 18.29
N ARG A 75 -0.24 -36.31 19.31
CA ARG A 75 0.17 -37.72 19.43
C ARG A 75 -0.98 -38.73 19.35
N THR A 76 -2.16 -38.39 19.85
CA THR A 76 -3.35 -39.26 19.88
C THR A 76 -4.41 -38.85 18.86
N LYS A 77 -4.08 -37.93 17.96
CA LYS A 77 -4.98 -37.42 16.92
C LYS A 77 -4.94 -38.33 15.69
N PRO A 78 -5.97 -38.29 14.83
CA PRO A 78 -5.97 -39.08 13.61
C PRO A 78 -4.81 -38.66 12.69
N THR A 79 -4.30 -39.61 11.89
CA THR A 79 -3.26 -39.34 10.88
C THR A 79 -3.86 -38.69 9.64
N GLU A 80 -3.02 -38.13 8.77
CA GLU A 80 -3.45 -37.61 7.47
C GLU A 80 -4.24 -38.64 6.65
N GLU A 81 -3.82 -39.91 6.64
CA GLU A 81 -4.51 -41.01 5.96
C GLU A 81 -5.94 -41.20 6.48
N SER A 82 -6.14 -41.01 7.78
CA SER A 82 -7.43 -41.24 8.44
C SER A 82 -8.42 -40.10 8.19
N VAL A 83 -7.94 -38.88 7.91
CA VAL A 83 -8.77 -37.67 7.77
C VAL A 83 -9.01 -37.25 6.34
N ILE A 84 -8.18 -37.69 5.39
CA ILE A 84 -8.19 -37.18 4.01
C ILE A 84 -9.54 -37.37 3.31
N ASP A 85 -10.18 -38.52 3.47
CA ASP A 85 -11.44 -38.81 2.78
C ASP A 85 -12.56 -37.92 3.30
N ASP A 86 -12.74 -37.84 4.63
CA ASP A 86 -13.71 -36.94 5.26
C ASP A 86 -13.45 -35.47 4.91
N PHE A 87 -12.17 -35.08 4.81
CA PHE A 87 -11.79 -33.71 4.45
C PHE A 87 -12.11 -33.39 2.99
N LEU A 88 -11.81 -34.28 2.05
CA LEU A 88 -12.15 -34.09 0.63
C LEU A 88 -13.67 -34.10 0.41
N ASP A 89 -14.40 -34.97 1.11
CA ASP A 89 -15.85 -34.97 1.12
C ASP A 89 -16.42 -33.66 1.67
N PHE A 90 -15.78 -33.11 2.72
CA PHE A 90 -16.13 -31.79 3.23
C PHE A 90 -15.85 -30.71 2.19
N LEU A 91 -14.75 -30.73 1.42
CA LEU A 91 -14.50 -29.72 0.38
C LEU A 91 -15.50 -29.82 -0.78
N GLY A 92 -15.89 -31.03 -1.18
CA GLY A 92 -16.80 -31.27 -2.29
C GLY A 92 -16.32 -30.63 -3.60
N ASP A 93 -17.19 -29.89 -4.28
CA ASP A 93 -16.85 -29.10 -5.49
C ASP A 93 -16.67 -27.60 -5.18
N ASP A 94 -16.59 -27.23 -3.90
CA ASP A 94 -16.61 -25.84 -3.49
C ASP A 94 -15.41 -25.07 -4.06
N PRO A 95 -15.60 -23.81 -4.49
CA PRO A 95 -14.47 -22.92 -4.66
C PRO A 95 -13.69 -22.77 -3.36
N LEU A 96 -12.36 -22.85 -3.45
CA LEU A 96 -11.47 -22.80 -2.29
C LEU A 96 -10.86 -21.41 -2.12
N VAL A 97 -10.84 -20.95 -0.88
CA VAL A 97 -10.31 -19.64 -0.46
C VAL A 97 -9.27 -19.84 0.63
N ALA A 98 -8.10 -19.21 0.47
CA ALA A 98 -7.07 -19.20 1.50
C ALA A 98 -6.26 -17.90 1.45
N HIS A 99 -5.53 -17.61 2.52
CA HIS A 99 -4.63 -16.46 2.57
C HIS A 99 -3.23 -16.89 2.15
N ASN A 100 -2.80 -16.57 0.93
CA ASN A 100 -1.65 -17.18 0.24
C ASN A 100 -1.93 -18.63 -0.23
N ILE A 101 -3.06 -18.84 -0.91
CA ILE A 101 -3.56 -20.16 -1.35
C ILE A 101 -2.54 -21.05 -2.09
N GLY A 102 -1.48 -20.47 -2.66
CA GLY A 102 -0.40 -21.24 -3.25
C GLY A 102 0.28 -22.19 -2.26
N PHE A 103 0.32 -21.85 -0.97
CA PHE A 103 0.86 -22.69 0.09
C PHE A 103 -0.08 -23.86 0.40
N ASP A 104 -1.31 -23.57 0.79
CA ASP A 104 -2.31 -24.56 1.20
C ASP A 104 -2.64 -25.52 0.05
N ASP A 105 -2.75 -24.99 -1.17
CA ASP A 105 -2.99 -25.81 -2.37
C ASP A 105 -1.86 -26.80 -2.65
N GLN A 106 -0.61 -26.45 -2.34
CA GLN A 106 0.52 -27.36 -2.50
C GLN A 106 0.49 -28.47 -1.46
N PHE A 107 0.19 -28.15 -0.20
CA PHE A 107 0.00 -29.16 0.85
C PHE A 107 -1.18 -30.09 0.55
N LEU A 108 -2.33 -29.55 0.13
CA LEU A 108 -3.48 -30.35 -0.29
C LEU A 108 -3.14 -31.25 -1.49
N THR A 109 -2.38 -30.74 -2.45
CA THR A 109 -1.92 -31.54 -3.60
C THR A 109 -1.03 -32.70 -3.15
N GLN A 110 -0.06 -32.44 -2.28
CA GLN A 110 0.84 -33.48 -1.79
C GLN A 110 0.13 -34.48 -0.87
N LEU A 111 -0.81 -34.03 -0.05
CA LEU A 111 -1.69 -34.89 0.76
C LEU A 111 -2.45 -35.88 -0.15
N CYS A 112 -3.09 -35.38 -1.20
CA CYS A 112 -3.80 -36.22 -2.18
C CYS A 112 -2.87 -37.21 -2.89
N LEU A 113 -1.71 -36.76 -3.35
CA LEU A 113 -0.73 -37.61 -4.02
C LEU A 113 -0.20 -38.72 -3.11
N ARG A 114 0.07 -38.40 -1.83
CA ARG A 114 0.62 -39.34 -0.84
C ARG A 114 -0.32 -40.52 -0.59
N TYR A 115 -1.63 -40.27 -0.59
CA TYR A 115 -2.65 -41.29 -0.32
C TYR A 115 -3.45 -41.70 -1.56
N GLY A 116 -2.98 -41.37 -2.77
CA GLY A 116 -3.60 -41.79 -4.02
C GLY A 116 -5.05 -41.30 -4.20
N ARG A 117 -5.36 -40.08 -3.73
CA ARG A 117 -6.68 -39.44 -3.88
C ARG A 117 -6.66 -38.38 -4.96
N GLU A 118 -7.83 -38.10 -5.53
CA GLU A 118 -8.01 -36.99 -6.45
C GLU A 118 -8.39 -35.73 -5.68
N LYS A 119 -7.68 -34.62 -5.92
CA LYS A 119 -7.96 -33.34 -5.28
C LYS A 119 -9.26 -32.68 -5.79
N GLY A 120 -9.78 -33.10 -6.94
CA GLY A 120 -10.83 -32.35 -7.63
C GLY A 120 -10.32 -31.08 -8.34
N ASN A 121 -11.22 -30.43 -9.09
CA ASN A 121 -10.92 -29.26 -9.90
C ASN A 121 -11.53 -27.98 -9.31
N HIS A 122 -11.02 -27.57 -8.16
CA HIS A 122 -11.50 -26.38 -7.47
C HIS A 122 -11.06 -25.08 -8.14
N ARG A 123 -11.97 -24.10 -8.21
CA ARG A 123 -11.59 -22.70 -8.38
C ARG A 123 -10.86 -22.23 -7.12
N LYS A 124 -9.84 -21.39 -7.28
CA LYS A 124 -8.95 -20.97 -6.19
C LYS A 124 -8.87 -19.47 -6.09
N TYR A 125 -9.11 -18.96 -4.88
CA TYR A 125 -9.07 -17.55 -4.57
C TYR A 125 -8.09 -17.25 -3.44
N ASP A 126 -7.29 -16.21 -3.65
CA ASP A 126 -6.22 -15.81 -2.74
C ASP A 126 -6.52 -14.44 -2.15
N THR A 127 -6.78 -14.40 -0.85
CA THR A 127 -7.06 -13.15 -0.14
C THR A 127 -5.81 -12.28 0.04
N LEU A 128 -4.60 -12.86 0.03
CA LEU A 128 -3.35 -12.09 0.06
C LEU A 128 -3.14 -11.32 -1.25
N GLN A 129 -3.37 -11.97 -2.40
CA GLN A 129 -3.28 -11.30 -3.70
C GLN A 129 -4.34 -10.20 -3.83
N LEU A 130 -5.60 -10.48 -3.43
CA LEU A 130 -6.67 -9.48 -3.45
C LEU A 130 -6.38 -8.33 -2.48
N GLY A 131 -5.94 -8.63 -1.26
CA GLY A 131 -5.55 -7.62 -0.27
C GLY A 131 -4.47 -6.69 -0.79
N ARG A 132 -3.38 -7.24 -1.36
CA ARG A 132 -2.32 -6.44 -2.00
C ARG A 132 -2.83 -5.58 -3.15
N SER A 133 -3.85 -6.04 -3.86
CA SER A 133 -4.36 -5.37 -5.05
C SER A 133 -5.34 -4.26 -4.70
N LEU A 134 -6.29 -4.55 -3.83
CA LEU A 134 -7.42 -3.67 -3.49
C LEU A 134 -7.07 -2.73 -2.35
N LEU A 135 -6.28 -3.18 -1.37
CA LEU A 135 -5.84 -2.41 -0.22
C LEU A 135 -4.37 -1.97 -0.39
N PHE A 136 -3.99 -1.63 -1.63
CA PHE A 136 -2.61 -1.42 -2.07
C PHE A 136 -1.79 -0.44 -1.21
N ASP A 137 -2.45 0.42 -0.46
CA ASP A 137 -1.92 1.45 0.42
C ASP A 137 -1.53 0.94 1.83
N LEU A 138 -2.04 -0.22 2.26
CA LEU A 138 -1.70 -0.78 3.58
C LEU A 138 -0.22 -1.18 3.66
N PRO A 139 0.44 -0.99 4.81
CA PRO A 139 1.87 -1.28 4.96
C PRO A 139 2.17 -2.79 4.98
N VAL A 140 1.24 -3.59 5.52
CA VAL A 140 1.38 -5.03 5.77
C VAL A 140 0.10 -5.72 5.34
N PHE A 141 0.23 -6.94 4.80
CA PHE A 141 -0.87 -7.70 4.20
C PHE A 141 -1.02 -9.11 4.78
N ASN A 142 -0.36 -9.42 5.89
CA ASN A 142 -0.60 -10.71 6.56
C ASN A 142 -2.03 -10.74 7.11
N LEU A 143 -2.52 -11.95 7.40
CA LEU A 143 -3.91 -12.15 7.83
C LEU A 143 -4.27 -11.33 9.07
N GLY A 144 -3.35 -11.20 10.04
CA GLY A 144 -3.53 -10.38 11.23
C GLY A 144 -3.77 -8.89 10.91
N ALA A 145 -2.95 -8.31 10.03
CA ALA A 145 -3.10 -6.91 9.62
C ALA A 145 -4.40 -6.67 8.84
N LEU A 146 -4.82 -7.61 7.99
CA LEU A 146 -6.10 -7.50 7.29
C LEU A 146 -7.29 -7.69 8.25
N SER A 147 -7.16 -8.58 9.23
CA SER A 147 -8.18 -8.78 10.27
C SER A 147 -8.36 -7.51 11.10
N GLU A 148 -7.27 -6.88 11.54
CA GLU A 148 -7.30 -5.60 12.25
C GLU A 148 -7.93 -4.49 11.41
N TYR A 149 -7.56 -4.40 10.12
CA TYR A 149 -8.14 -3.42 9.19
C TYR A 149 -9.66 -3.53 9.08
N TYR A 150 -10.21 -4.75 9.02
CA TYR A 150 -11.66 -4.99 8.98
C TYR A 150 -12.32 -5.06 10.37
N GLY A 151 -11.58 -4.76 11.45
CA GLY A 151 -12.12 -4.77 12.81
C GLY A 151 -12.50 -6.17 13.33
N LEU A 152 -11.88 -7.22 12.78
CA LEU A 152 -12.11 -8.60 13.18
C LEU A 152 -11.35 -8.91 14.47
N SER A 153 -11.95 -9.71 15.35
CA SER A 153 -11.38 -10.05 16.65
C SER A 153 -10.06 -10.81 16.53
N ALA A 154 -9.04 -10.33 17.26
CA ALA A 154 -7.77 -11.03 17.46
C ALA A 154 -7.82 -12.10 18.58
N LYS A 155 -8.92 -12.21 19.33
CA LYS A 155 -9.07 -13.23 20.38
C LYS A 155 -9.06 -14.62 19.75
N GLY A 156 -8.02 -15.41 20.02
CA GLY A 156 -7.81 -16.73 19.42
C GLY A 156 -7.09 -16.72 18.06
N ALA A 157 -6.54 -15.58 17.63
CA ALA A 157 -5.64 -15.52 16.47
C ALA A 157 -4.44 -16.46 16.66
N HIS A 158 -3.92 -17.03 15.56
CA HIS A 158 -2.92 -18.13 15.53
C HIS A 158 -3.47 -19.52 15.85
N ARG A 159 -4.79 -19.72 15.72
CA ARG A 159 -5.40 -21.05 15.65
C ARG A 159 -6.08 -21.18 14.30
N ALA A 160 -5.86 -22.30 13.61
CA ALA A 160 -6.31 -22.49 12.24
C ALA A 160 -7.81 -22.18 12.05
N GLU A 161 -8.67 -22.55 13.00
CA GLU A 161 -10.10 -22.24 12.93
C GLU A 161 -10.39 -20.73 12.81
N LYS A 162 -9.76 -19.91 13.67
CA LYS A 162 -10.05 -18.48 13.71
C LYS A 162 -9.47 -17.78 12.49
N ASP A 163 -8.31 -18.21 12.04
CA ASP A 163 -7.63 -17.69 10.86
C ASP A 163 -8.42 -18.05 9.58
N THR A 164 -8.96 -19.26 9.49
CA THR A 164 -9.87 -19.67 8.40
C THR A 164 -11.18 -18.86 8.41
N GLU A 165 -11.76 -18.62 9.59
CA GLU A 165 -12.98 -17.81 9.72
C GLU A 165 -12.73 -16.38 9.22
N ASN A 166 -11.67 -15.74 9.72
CA ASN A 166 -11.30 -14.40 9.30
C ASN A 166 -10.98 -14.36 7.80
N THR A 167 -10.31 -15.38 7.26
CA THR A 167 -10.01 -15.48 5.82
C THR A 167 -11.28 -15.47 4.96
N GLY A 168 -12.31 -16.23 5.33
CA GLY A 168 -13.58 -16.24 4.61
C GLY A 168 -14.33 -14.92 4.70
N ILE A 169 -14.35 -14.28 5.88
CA ILE A 169 -14.97 -12.95 6.06
C ILE A 169 -14.23 -11.89 5.24
N ILE A 170 -12.89 -11.84 5.33
CA ILE A 170 -12.04 -10.92 4.57
C ILE A 170 -12.25 -11.11 3.06
N PHE A 171 -12.41 -12.35 2.59
CA PHE A 171 -12.70 -12.61 1.18
C PHE A 171 -13.99 -11.94 0.75
N ILE A 172 -15.07 -12.04 1.52
CA ILE A 172 -16.36 -11.38 1.23
C ILE A 172 -16.19 -9.86 1.18
N ASP A 173 -15.48 -9.25 2.15
CA ASP A 173 -15.24 -7.80 2.14
C ASP A 173 -14.38 -7.35 0.95
N LEU A 174 -13.40 -8.16 0.53
CA LEU A 174 -12.60 -7.91 -0.67
C LEU A 174 -13.42 -8.07 -1.95
N LEU A 175 -14.42 -8.95 -2.00
CA LEU A 175 -15.36 -9.05 -3.13
C LEU A 175 -16.23 -7.80 -3.25
N GLU A 176 -16.70 -7.25 -2.13
CA GLU A 176 -17.40 -5.96 -2.13
C GLU A 176 -16.49 -4.85 -2.66
N GLU A 177 -15.24 -4.79 -2.22
CA GLU A 177 -14.27 -3.80 -2.68
C GLU A 177 -13.95 -3.93 -4.17
N LEU A 178 -13.71 -5.15 -4.65
CA LEU A 178 -13.51 -5.41 -6.08
C LEU A 178 -14.73 -4.98 -6.91
N SER A 179 -15.93 -5.21 -6.38
CA SER A 179 -17.21 -4.89 -7.03
C SER A 179 -17.49 -3.38 -7.15
N ARG A 180 -16.67 -2.51 -6.56
CA ARG A 180 -16.76 -1.04 -6.71
C ARG A 180 -16.10 -0.54 -7.99
N TYR A 181 -15.22 -1.34 -8.61
CA TYR A 181 -14.47 -0.91 -9.79
C TYR A 181 -15.26 -1.09 -11.10
N PRO A 182 -15.12 -0.15 -12.06
CA PRO A 182 -15.84 -0.20 -13.33
C PRO A 182 -15.24 -1.22 -14.30
N LEU A 183 -16.01 -1.57 -15.34
CA LEU A 183 -15.62 -2.53 -16.37
C LEU A 183 -14.29 -2.17 -17.04
N GLU A 184 -14.01 -0.89 -17.29
CA GLU A 184 -12.75 -0.46 -17.91
C GLU A 184 -11.53 -0.89 -17.09
N MET A 185 -11.61 -0.76 -15.76
CA MET A 185 -10.53 -1.15 -14.85
C MET A 185 -10.39 -2.67 -14.84
N ILE A 186 -11.50 -3.39 -14.61
CA ILE A 186 -11.51 -4.86 -14.57
C ILE A 186 -11.02 -5.47 -15.89
N SER A 187 -11.35 -4.88 -17.04
CA SER A 187 -10.87 -5.32 -18.35
C SER A 187 -9.35 -5.23 -18.50
N LYS A 188 -8.71 -4.20 -17.92
CA LYS A 188 -7.25 -4.08 -17.89
C LYS A 188 -6.62 -5.20 -17.07
N VAL A 189 -7.22 -5.56 -15.93
CA VAL A 189 -6.76 -6.68 -15.10
C VAL A 189 -6.93 -8.00 -15.85
N ILE A 190 -8.10 -8.26 -16.47
CA ILE A 190 -8.35 -9.45 -17.29
C ILE A 190 -7.30 -9.60 -18.41
N SER A 191 -6.99 -8.49 -19.10
CA SER A 191 -5.98 -8.47 -20.16
C SER A 191 -4.59 -8.83 -19.63
N LEU A 192 -4.19 -8.25 -18.49
CA LEU A 192 -2.89 -8.51 -17.85
C LEU A 192 -2.73 -9.99 -17.45
N VAL A 193 -3.78 -10.60 -16.89
CA VAL A 193 -3.74 -12.00 -16.42
C VAL A 193 -4.02 -13.04 -17.51
N LYS A 194 -4.29 -12.59 -18.75
CA LYS A 194 -4.64 -13.49 -19.86
C LYS A 194 -3.52 -14.48 -20.16
N GLY A 195 -3.85 -15.76 -20.21
CA GLY A 195 -2.90 -16.84 -20.52
C GLY A 195 -1.92 -17.16 -19.40
N LYS A 196 -2.09 -16.62 -18.20
CA LYS A 196 -1.28 -16.93 -17.01
C LYS A 196 -2.17 -17.52 -15.92
N ASN A 197 -1.70 -18.56 -15.25
CA ASN A 197 -2.43 -19.22 -14.18
C ASN A 197 -2.19 -18.51 -12.83
N VAL A 198 -2.72 -17.30 -12.67
CA VAL A 198 -2.66 -16.53 -11.42
C VAL A 198 -3.91 -16.79 -10.56
N PRO A 199 -3.80 -16.72 -9.21
CA PRO A 199 -4.97 -16.75 -8.34
C PRO A 199 -5.99 -15.66 -8.71
N ASN A 200 -7.27 -15.89 -8.40
CA ASN A 200 -8.36 -14.95 -8.66
C ASN A 200 -8.63 -14.61 -10.14
N ARG A 201 -7.92 -15.22 -11.11
CA ARG A 201 -8.15 -14.95 -12.54
C ARG A 201 -9.62 -15.09 -12.94
N GLN A 202 -10.27 -16.17 -12.49
CA GLN A 202 -11.67 -16.42 -12.83
C GLN A 202 -12.61 -15.39 -12.19
N LEU A 203 -12.30 -14.91 -10.98
CA LEU A 203 -13.08 -13.85 -10.32
C LEU A 203 -13.13 -12.58 -11.15
N TYR A 204 -11.97 -12.14 -11.69
CA TYR A 204 -11.94 -10.95 -12.55
C TYR A 204 -12.77 -11.14 -13.83
N VAL A 205 -12.71 -12.34 -14.43
CA VAL A 205 -13.50 -12.68 -15.63
C VAL A 205 -15.00 -12.68 -15.31
N ASP A 206 -15.40 -13.31 -14.21
CA ASP A 206 -16.81 -13.39 -13.78
C ASP A 206 -17.36 -11.99 -13.52
N LEU A 207 -16.64 -11.15 -12.78
CA LEU A 207 -17.03 -9.75 -12.56
C LEU A 207 -17.11 -8.96 -13.87
N GLY A 208 -16.15 -9.13 -14.77
CA GLY A 208 -16.18 -8.49 -16.09
C GLY A 208 -17.42 -8.88 -16.90
N ASN A 209 -17.83 -10.15 -16.84
CA ASN A 209 -19.04 -10.63 -17.51
C ASN A 209 -20.30 -10.02 -16.91
N VAL A 210 -20.42 -9.98 -15.58
CA VAL A 210 -21.56 -9.36 -14.88
C VAL A 210 -21.67 -7.87 -15.23
N LEU A 211 -20.56 -7.14 -15.20
CA LEU A 211 -20.51 -5.72 -15.56
C LEU A 211 -20.89 -5.48 -17.03
N THR A 212 -20.44 -6.35 -17.93
CA THR A 212 -20.79 -6.27 -19.36
C THR A 212 -22.29 -6.47 -19.57
N GLN A 213 -22.90 -7.45 -18.89
CA GLN A 213 -24.34 -7.71 -18.97
C GLN A 213 -25.17 -6.55 -18.43
N ARG A 214 -24.66 -5.82 -17.43
CA ARG A 214 -25.34 -4.65 -16.85
C ARG A 214 -25.37 -3.43 -17.79
N GLY A 215 -24.41 -3.32 -18.70
CA GLY A 215 -24.35 -2.25 -19.72
C GLY A 215 -23.87 -0.87 -19.22
N ASP A 216 -23.63 -0.68 -17.91
CA ASP A 216 -23.00 0.52 -17.36
C ASP A 216 -21.47 0.36 -17.35
N LEU A 217 -20.78 1.11 -18.21
CA LEU A 217 -19.33 1.06 -18.36
C LEU A 217 -18.58 1.89 -17.31
N LYS A 218 -19.26 2.82 -16.63
CA LYS A 218 -18.63 3.83 -15.78
C LYS A 218 -18.69 3.50 -14.29
N SER A 219 -19.61 2.63 -13.89
CA SER A 219 -19.82 2.28 -12.47
C SER A 219 -19.51 0.81 -12.20
N GLY A 220 -19.11 0.52 -10.96
CA GLY A 220 -19.09 -0.86 -10.43
C GLY A 220 -20.48 -1.37 -10.08
N LEU A 221 -20.55 -2.61 -9.58
CA LEU A 221 -21.77 -3.19 -8.98
C LEU A 221 -22.19 -2.44 -7.70
N LEU A 222 -21.19 -1.92 -6.98
CA LEU A 222 -21.36 -1.04 -5.83
C LEU A 222 -20.88 0.38 -6.14
N LYS A 223 -21.41 1.37 -5.40
CA LYS A 223 -20.87 2.73 -5.44
C LYS A 223 -19.47 2.74 -4.82
N SER A 224 -18.58 3.52 -5.43
CA SER A 224 -17.26 3.76 -4.89
C SER A 224 -17.35 4.90 -3.88
N ASP A 225 -17.40 4.54 -2.60
CA ASP A 225 -17.39 5.50 -1.48
C ASP A 225 -16.02 5.55 -0.78
N ARG A 226 -15.07 4.73 -1.23
CA ARG A 226 -13.72 4.66 -0.66
C ARG A 226 -12.82 5.69 -1.35
N ASP A 227 -12.33 6.68 -0.61
CA ASP A 227 -11.12 7.42 -0.97
C ASP A 227 -9.94 6.81 -0.19
N PRO A 228 -8.93 6.21 -0.84
CA PRO A 228 -7.76 5.67 -0.15
C PRO A 228 -6.93 6.75 0.58
N GLY A 229 -7.33 8.03 0.53
CA GLY A 229 -6.66 9.11 1.25
C GLY A 229 -5.25 9.37 0.73
N LEU A 230 -5.00 9.06 -0.55
CA LEU A 230 -3.70 9.23 -1.17
C LEU A 230 -3.27 10.70 -1.12
N LYS A 231 -2.14 10.93 -0.45
CA LYS A 231 -1.64 12.28 -0.19
C LYS A 231 -1.16 12.94 -1.48
N SER A 232 -1.33 14.26 -1.57
CA SER A 232 -0.82 15.06 -2.68
C SER A 232 0.61 15.50 -2.40
N ASN A 233 1.55 15.29 -3.32
CA ASN A 233 2.90 15.86 -3.24
C ASN A 233 2.96 17.37 -3.59
N MET A 234 1.80 18.01 -3.65
CA MET A 234 1.62 19.46 -3.83
C MET A 234 0.72 19.97 -2.71
N TYR A 235 1.16 21.02 -2.03
CA TYR A 235 0.44 21.67 -0.95
C TYR A 235 0.14 23.13 -1.32
N ARG A 236 -1.07 23.59 -0.97
CA ARG A 236 -1.49 24.97 -1.16
C ARG A 236 -2.27 25.45 0.07
N CYS A 237 -1.86 26.60 0.60
CA CYS A 237 -2.59 27.36 1.60
C CYS A 237 -2.89 28.75 1.00
N ASP A 238 -4.14 29.21 1.12
CA ASP A 238 -4.60 30.50 0.60
C ASP A 238 -4.73 31.54 1.72
N GLY A 239 -3.82 31.50 2.70
CA GLY A 239 -3.82 32.40 3.84
C GLY A 239 -3.67 33.88 3.46
N SER A 240 -4.10 34.76 4.36
CA SER A 240 -4.22 36.20 4.10
C SER A 240 -3.10 37.05 4.69
N ARG A 241 -2.38 36.54 5.69
CA ARG A 241 -1.37 37.26 6.45
C ARG A 241 -0.06 37.38 5.67
N ASN A 242 0.58 38.53 5.79
CA ASN A 242 1.96 38.70 5.33
C ASN A 242 2.93 38.14 6.38
N VAL A 243 3.72 37.14 6.00
CA VAL A 243 4.69 36.52 6.91
C VAL A 243 5.72 37.53 7.43
N SER A 244 6.04 38.59 6.67
CA SER A 244 7.01 39.61 7.09
C SER A 244 6.68 40.26 8.43
N ASP A 245 5.39 40.30 8.79
CA ASP A 245 4.91 40.97 10.01
C ASP A 245 5.07 40.12 11.29
N LEU A 246 5.39 38.83 11.17
CA LEU A 246 5.47 37.90 12.32
C LEU A 246 6.89 37.78 12.87
N SER A 247 7.16 38.13 14.12
CA SER A 247 8.45 37.80 14.73
C SER A 247 8.53 36.32 15.14
N VAL A 248 9.73 35.86 15.50
CA VAL A 248 9.91 34.51 16.08
C VAL A 248 9.12 34.39 17.39
N GLU A 249 9.09 35.44 18.20
CA GLU A 249 8.36 35.46 19.48
C GLU A 249 6.85 35.39 19.26
N ASP A 250 6.31 36.04 18.20
CA ASP A 250 4.88 35.98 17.87
C ASP A 250 4.42 34.55 17.53
N VAL A 251 5.33 33.69 17.06
CA VAL A 251 5.01 32.31 16.67
C VAL A 251 5.30 31.32 17.79
N PHE A 252 6.51 31.35 18.35
CA PHE A 252 7.03 30.34 19.28
C PHE A 252 7.03 30.79 20.75
N GLY A 253 6.68 32.05 21.02
CA GLY A 253 6.64 32.63 22.36
C GLY A 253 5.61 31.97 23.26
N ASN A 254 5.65 32.32 24.56
CA ASN A 254 4.77 31.71 25.57
C ASN A 254 3.28 32.05 25.36
N GLN A 255 3.00 33.09 24.57
CA GLN A 255 1.67 33.49 24.11
C GLN A 255 1.60 33.57 22.57
N GLY A 256 2.51 32.89 21.87
CA GLY A 256 2.57 32.91 20.42
C GLY A 256 1.50 32.05 19.76
N LEU A 257 1.35 32.19 18.44
CA LEU A 257 0.32 31.54 17.61
C LEU A 257 0.30 30.00 17.78
N LEU A 258 1.46 29.37 18.00
CA LEU A 258 1.53 27.92 18.24
C LEU A 258 0.87 27.53 19.56
N LYS A 259 1.01 28.33 20.61
CA LYS A 259 0.41 28.06 21.92
C LYS A 259 -1.10 28.26 21.89
N GLU A 260 -1.58 29.26 21.15
CA GLU A 260 -3.01 29.53 20.97
C GLU A 260 -3.71 28.39 20.23
N THR A 261 -3.08 27.86 19.18
CA THR A 261 -3.69 26.82 18.33
C THR A 261 -3.47 25.41 18.89
N PHE A 262 -2.35 25.17 19.58
CA PHE A 262 -1.99 23.87 20.15
C PHE A 262 -1.80 23.97 21.67
N PRO A 263 -2.83 23.61 22.47
CA PRO A 263 -2.76 23.71 23.94
C PRO A 263 -1.56 22.97 24.55
N ASN A 264 -1.18 21.85 23.94
CA ASN A 264 -0.04 21.00 24.34
C ASN A 264 1.32 21.48 23.82
N PHE A 265 1.38 22.63 23.11
CA PHE A 265 2.66 23.25 22.77
C PHE A 265 3.35 23.72 24.05
N GLU A 266 4.64 23.41 24.15
CA GLU A 266 5.49 23.87 25.25
C GLU A 266 6.46 24.90 24.73
N TYR A 267 6.49 26.05 25.39
CA TYR A 267 7.48 27.10 25.16
C TYR A 267 8.89 26.58 25.44
N ARG A 268 9.81 26.82 24.51
CA ARG A 268 11.22 26.40 24.60
C ARG A 268 12.13 27.53 24.15
N PRO A 269 12.90 28.19 25.05
CA PRO A 269 13.83 29.27 24.69
C PRO A 269 14.85 28.86 23.62
N SER A 270 15.30 27.60 23.65
CA SER A 270 16.22 27.06 22.65
C SER A 270 15.59 26.93 21.25
N GLN A 271 14.27 26.76 21.15
CA GLN A 271 13.57 26.70 19.85
C GLN A 271 13.49 28.09 19.23
N ILE A 272 13.22 29.12 20.04
CA ILE A 272 13.23 30.53 19.61
C ILE A 272 14.61 30.88 19.09
N LYS A 273 15.66 30.65 19.88
CA LYS A 273 17.05 30.91 19.45
C LYS A 273 17.42 30.18 18.15
N TYR A 274 16.98 28.93 17.99
CA TYR A 274 17.21 28.18 16.76
C TYR A 274 16.45 28.78 15.57
N SER A 275 15.21 29.20 15.78
CA SER A 275 14.40 29.83 14.74
C SER A 275 14.92 31.23 14.37
N GLU A 276 15.39 32.02 15.32
CA GLU A 276 16.04 33.31 15.08
C GLU A 276 17.28 33.13 14.22
N MET A 277 18.15 32.17 14.57
CA MET A 277 19.31 31.83 13.77
C MET A 277 18.92 31.41 12.34
N ALA A 278 17.87 30.60 12.20
CA ALA A 278 17.38 30.17 10.89
C ALA A 278 16.87 31.36 10.06
N CYS A 279 16.08 32.26 10.64
CA CYS A 279 15.62 33.49 10.00
C CYS A 279 16.81 34.40 9.60
N GLU A 280 17.73 34.65 10.53
CA GLU A 280 18.91 35.47 10.30
C GLU A 280 19.76 34.92 9.16
N THR A 281 19.96 33.60 9.11
CA THR A 281 20.75 32.93 8.06
C THR A 281 20.05 32.99 6.70
N LEU A 282 18.75 32.68 6.66
CA LEU A 282 18.00 32.50 5.42
C LEU A 282 17.52 33.83 4.80
N VAL A 283 17.29 34.85 5.63
CA VAL A 283 16.66 36.12 5.21
C VAL A 283 17.62 37.30 5.36
N ASP A 284 18.23 37.49 6.53
CA ASP A 284 18.92 38.74 6.87
C ASP A 284 20.37 38.79 6.37
N LYS A 285 21.20 37.84 6.84
CA LYS A 285 22.65 37.81 6.57
C LYS A 285 23.02 37.06 5.30
N LYS A 286 22.14 36.20 4.81
CA LYS A 286 22.34 35.37 3.59
C LYS A 286 23.71 34.68 3.59
N GLY A 287 23.88 33.70 4.47
CA GLY A 287 25.14 32.98 4.66
C GLY A 287 24.95 31.52 5.05
N VAL A 288 26.03 30.89 5.53
CA VAL A 288 25.99 29.49 5.97
C VAL A 288 25.79 29.42 7.48
N GLY A 289 24.67 28.84 7.91
CA GLY A 289 24.37 28.54 9.31
C GLY A 289 24.53 27.05 9.60
N VAL A 290 25.25 26.70 10.67
CA VAL A 290 25.38 25.32 11.14
C VAL A 290 24.95 25.27 12.60
N ALA A 291 23.94 24.44 12.90
CA ALA A 291 23.38 24.32 14.23
C ALA A 291 23.21 22.85 14.61
N GLU A 292 23.77 22.47 15.75
CA GLU A 292 23.42 21.21 16.41
C GLU A 292 22.22 21.45 17.32
N ALA A 293 21.21 20.61 17.19
CA ALA A 293 20.00 20.74 17.98
C ALA A 293 19.50 19.36 18.42
N GLY A 294 19.17 19.25 19.72
CA GLY A 294 18.68 18.02 20.34
C GLY A 294 17.37 17.52 19.75
N THR A 295 17.00 16.28 20.06
CA THR A 295 15.67 15.73 19.77
C THR A 295 14.60 16.49 20.58
N GLY A 296 13.36 16.56 20.08
CA GLY A 296 12.26 17.22 20.79
C GLY A 296 12.28 18.76 20.78
N LEU A 297 13.33 19.41 20.26
CA LEU A 297 13.43 20.88 20.23
C LEU A 297 12.35 21.57 19.36
N GLY A 298 11.76 20.87 18.39
CA GLY A 298 10.90 21.49 17.36
C GLY A 298 11.68 22.05 16.17
N LYS A 299 12.80 21.41 15.82
CA LYS A 299 13.73 21.81 14.74
C LYS A 299 13.04 22.04 13.41
N SER A 300 12.18 21.10 13.01
CA SER A 300 11.48 21.13 11.72
C SER A 300 10.65 22.39 11.54
N ILE A 301 9.81 22.71 12.53
CA ILE A 301 8.94 23.89 12.48
C ILE A 301 9.77 25.18 12.55
N ALA A 302 10.87 25.19 13.31
CA ALA A 302 11.73 26.37 13.45
C ALA A 302 12.44 26.76 12.15
N TYR A 303 13.13 25.83 11.46
CA TYR A 303 13.73 26.19 10.16
C TYR A 303 12.68 26.39 9.06
N LEU A 304 11.51 25.74 9.18
CA LEU A 304 10.41 25.90 8.24
C LEU A 304 9.81 27.30 8.35
N PHE A 305 9.71 27.86 9.55
CA PHE A 305 9.34 29.26 9.72
C PHE A 305 10.30 30.21 9.01
N GLY A 306 11.61 29.98 9.14
CA GLY A 306 12.63 30.71 8.37
C GLY A 306 12.45 30.58 6.85
N ALA A 307 12.14 29.37 6.36
CA ALA A 307 11.86 29.13 4.94
C ALA A 307 10.60 29.86 4.46
N ILE A 308 9.54 29.92 5.28
CA ILE A 308 8.31 30.66 4.99
C ILE A 308 8.60 32.17 5.02
N LYS A 309 9.39 32.64 5.97
CA LYS A 309 9.82 34.05 6.07
C LYS A 309 10.56 34.57 4.85
N LYS A 310 11.23 33.68 4.11
CA LYS A 310 11.91 34.01 2.85
C LYS A 310 10.96 34.16 1.65
N ILE A 311 9.71 33.69 1.73
CA ILE A 311 8.74 33.70 0.60
C ILE A 311 8.56 35.08 -0.07
N PRO A 312 8.50 36.22 0.66
CA PRO A 312 8.40 37.54 0.04
C PRO A 312 9.52 37.85 -0.95
N ASN A 313 10.72 37.28 -0.75
CA ASN A 313 11.89 37.48 -1.62
C ASN A 313 11.94 36.52 -2.81
N TYR A 314 10.92 35.68 -3.02
CA TYR A 314 10.92 34.62 -4.04
C TYR A 314 11.21 35.13 -5.46
N GLU A 315 10.69 36.30 -5.84
CA GLU A 315 10.86 36.82 -7.21
C GLU A 315 12.34 37.13 -7.51
N GLU A 316 13.13 37.49 -6.49
CA GLU A 316 14.55 37.78 -6.61
C GLU A 316 15.45 36.56 -6.34
N GLU A 317 15.06 35.71 -5.37
CA GLU A 317 15.92 34.65 -4.82
C GLU A 317 15.48 33.23 -5.17
N GLY A 318 14.31 33.06 -5.77
CA GLY A 318 13.72 31.76 -6.08
C GLY A 318 13.12 31.04 -4.85
N PRO A 319 12.76 29.75 -5.00
CA PRO A 319 12.18 28.96 -3.93
C PRO A 319 13.17 28.61 -2.82
N THR A 320 12.66 28.41 -1.60
CA THR A 320 13.45 27.77 -0.54
C THR A 320 13.43 26.25 -0.74
N VAL A 321 14.61 25.64 -0.86
CA VAL A 321 14.76 24.18 -0.97
C VAL A 321 15.14 23.60 0.40
N ILE A 322 14.35 22.66 0.90
CA ILE A 322 14.61 21.96 2.15
C ILE A 322 15.02 20.51 1.84
N GLY A 323 16.28 20.19 2.12
CA GLY A 323 16.82 18.84 2.00
C GLY A 323 16.63 18.03 3.27
N CYS A 324 16.07 16.82 3.14
CA CYS A 324 15.92 15.85 4.23
C CYS A 324 16.84 14.63 4.01
N HIS A 325 17.35 14.04 5.10
CA HIS A 325 18.20 12.84 5.01
C HIS A 325 17.41 11.61 4.52
N THR A 326 16.18 11.41 5.01
CA THR A 326 15.35 10.24 4.68
C THR A 326 14.02 10.64 4.06
N LYS A 327 13.42 9.72 3.29
CA LYS A 327 12.05 9.90 2.74
C LYS A 327 11.01 10.04 3.86
N HIS A 328 11.18 9.35 4.98
CA HIS A 328 10.27 9.46 6.11
C HIS A 328 10.27 10.86 6.73
N LEU A 329 11.45 11.47 6.91
CA LEU A 329 11.57 12.86 7.37
C LEU A 329 10.99 13.83 6.33
N GLN A 330 11.18 13.54 5.04
CA GLN A 330 10.59 14.29 3.94
C GLN A 330 9.05 14.30 4.03
N ASP A 331 8.46 13.11 4.20
CA ASP A 331 7.00 12.93 4.32
C ASP A 331 6.46 13.59 5.60
N GLN A 332 7.18 13.51 6.72
CA GLN A 332 6.80 14.17 7.97
C GLN A 332 6.79 15.69 7.81
N LEU A 333 7.87 16.27 7.26
CA LEU A 333 7.98 17.70 7.05
C LEU A 333 6.85 18.20 6.13
N PHE A 334 6.59 17.50 5.02
CA PHE A 334 5.66 17.95 4.00
C PHE A 334 4.19 17.72 4.33
N TYR A 335 3.85 16.56 4.94
CA TYR A 335 2.45 16.21 5.20
C TYR A 335 1.96 16.58 6.60
N LYS A 336 2.86 16.95 7.51
CA LYS A 336 2.50 17.30 8.89
C LYS A 336 3.00 18.70 9.24
N ASP A 337 4.31 18.91 9.26
CA ASP A 337 4.88 20.14 9.84
C ASP A 337 4.58 21.39 8.99
N LEU A 338 4.62 21.26 7.65
CA LEU A 338 4.31 22.35 6.72
C LEU A 338 2.83 22.77 6.74
N PRO A 339 1.84 21.86 6.57
CA PRO A 339 0.44 22.24 6.65
C PRO A 339 0.09 22.88 7.99
N LEU A 340 0.56 22.25 9.09
CA LEU A 340 0.41 22.75 10.44
C LEU A 340 0.86 24.21 10.57
N LEU A 341 2.10 24.50 10.17
CA LEU A 341 2.64 25.85 10.32
C LEU A 341 1.98 26.84 9.36
N ALA A 342 1.68 26.43 8.12
CA ALA A 342 1.02 27.28 7.13
C ALA A 342 -0.36 27.76 7.61
N GLU A 343 -1.15 26.85 8.19
CA GLU A 343 -2.49 27.15 8.71
C GLU A 343 -2.43 28.07 9.93
N ILE A 344 -1.53 27.81 10.89
CA ILE A 344 -1.37 28.65 12.10
C ILE A 344 -0.95 30.08 11.76
N LEU A 345 -0.04 30.23 10.79
CA LEU A 345 0.45 31.53 10.38
C LEU A 345 -0.57 32.28 9.49
N ASP A 346 -1.56 31.57 8.93
CA ASP A 346 -2.50 32.06 7.91
C ASP A 346 -1.77 32.73 6.73
N VAL A 347 -0.76 32.08 6.18
CA VAL A 347 0.08 32.65 5.10
C VAL A 347 -0.14 31.94 3.76
N PRO A 348 -0.10 32.66 2.62
CA PRO A 348 -0.26 32.05 1.32
C PRO A 348 1.00 31.24 0.96
N ILE A 349 0.86 29.92 0.83
CA ILE A 349 1.97 29.01 0.52
C ILE A 349 1.62 28.10 -0.64
N LYS A 350 2.56 27.94 -1.56
CA LYS A 350 2.58 26.84 -2.52
C LYS A 350 3.85 26.04 -2.28
N ALA A 351 3.72 24.76 -2.00
CA ALA A 351 4.86 23.90 -1.76
C ALA A 351 4.77 22.59 -2.54
N VAL A 352 5.93 22.02 -2.85
CA VAL A 352 6.03 20.76 -3.60
C VAL A 352 7.03 19.84 -2.92
N MET A 353 6.67 18.57 -2.80
CA MET A 353 7.60 17.50 -2.41
C MET A 353 8.07 16.75 -3.65
N MET A 354 9.39 16.57 -3.78
CA MET A 354 9.96 15.86 -4.92
C MET A 354 10.96 14.78 -4.49
N LYS A 355 10.75 13.57 -5.01
CA LYS A 355 11.71 12.46 -4.99
C LYS A 355 12.43 12.34 -6.34
N GLY A 356 13.47 11.53 -6.42
CA GLY A 356 14.15 11.24 -7.69
C GLY A 356 13.19 10.59 -8.69
N ARG A 357 13.38 10.83 -9.99
CA ARG A 357 12.45 10.41 -11.05
C ARG A 357 12.07 8.93 -11.06
N ASN A 358 12.98 8.04 -10.66
CA ASN A 358 12.76 6.59 -10.61
C ASN A 358 11.75 6.18 -9.52
N ASN A 359 11.32 7.10 -8.65
CA ASN A 359 10.25 6.84 -7.69
C ASN A 359 8.85 6.99 -8.33
N TYR A 360 8.76 7.59 -9.52
CA TYR A 360 7.47 7.83 -10.17
C TYR A 360 7.23 6.84 -11.30
N ILE A 361 6.00 6.35 -11.40
CA ILE A 361 5.60 5.47 -12.51
C ILE A 361 5.54 6.23 -13.84
N CYS A 362 5.98 5.57 -14.90
CA CYS A 362 5.79 6.00 -16.28
C CYS A 362 4.64 5.19 -16.91
N ARG A 363 3.49 5.85 -17.11
CA ARG A 363 2.29 5.23 -17.73
C ARG A 363 2.61 4.56 -19.07
N THR A 364 3.41 5.20 -19.92
CA THR A 364 3.79 4.65 -21.22
C THR A 364 4.57 3.35 -21.07
N ARG A 365 5.62 3.33 -20.24
CA ARG A 365 6.46 2.13 -20.05
C ARG A 365 5.69 1.00 -19.39
N PHE A 366 4.85 1.33 -18.41
CA PHE A 366 3.93 0.38 -17.81
C PHE A 366 3.01 -0.25 -18.86
N ASN A 367 2.39 0.56 -19.72
CA ASN A 367 1.52 0.08 -20.78
C ASN A 367 2.26 -0.77 -21.83
N TRP A 368 3.51 -0.43 -22.18
CA TRP A 368 4.34 -1.28 -23.03
C TRP A 368 4.61 -2.64 -22.38
N LEU A 369 4.99 -2.66 -21.11
CA LEU A 369 5.27 -3.88 -20.37
C LEU A 369 4.06 -4.82 -20.34
N ILE A 370 2.86 -4.29 -20.03
CA ILE A 370 1.64 -5.11 -19.96
C ILE A 370 1.04 -5.43 -21.32
N SER A 371 1.51 -4.80 -22.42
CA SER A 371 1.07 -5.13 -23.78
C SER A 371 1.74 -6.39 -24.34
N ASP A 372 2.91 -6.77 -23.82
CA ASP A 372 3.62 -8.01 -24.16
C ASP A 372 3.90 -8.87 -22.91
N THR A 373 2.84 -9.48 -22.38
CA THR A 373 2.90 -10.34 -21.19
C THR A 373 3.63 -11.67 -21.42
N LYS A 374 4.09 -11.97 -22.64
CA LYS A 374 4.85 -13.20 -22.93
C LYS A 374 6.18 -13.22 -22.20
N THR A 375 6.80 -12.05 -22.01
CA THR A 375 8.08 -11.88 -21.32
C THR A 375 7.98 -11.95 -19.80
N LEU A 376 6.76 -11.91 -19.24
CA LEU A 376 6.50 -11.89 -17.80
C LEU A 376 6.18 -13.29 -17.27
N ASP A 377 6.76 -13.69 -16.14
CA ASP A 377 6.34 -14.91 -15.46
C ASP A 377 5.04 -14.69 -14.66
N LYS A 378 4.48 -15.79 -14.12
CA LYS A 378 3.23 -15.75 -13.33
C LYS A 378 3.30 -14.74 -12.16
N LYS A 379 4.41 -14.75 -11.42
CA LYS A 379 4.59 -13.91 -10.23
C LYS A 379 4.88 -12.46 -10.63
N ASP A 380 5.48 -12.19 -11.79
CA ASP A 380 5.59 -10.83 -12.32
C ASP A 380 4.21 -10.26 -12.66
N VAL A 381 3.35 -11.06 -13.28
CA VAL A 381 1.97 -10.66 -13.58
C VAL A 381 1.20 -10.39 -12.29
N GLU A 382 1.27 -11.27 -11.29
CA GLU A 382 0.67 -11.05 -9.97
C GLU A 382 1.16 -9.77 -9.30
N ALA A 383 2.47 -9.49 -9.38
CA ALA A 383 3.06 -8.28 -8.83
C ALA A 383 2.52 -7.00 -9.50
N LEU A 384 2.15 -7.04 -10.77
CA LEU A 384 1.66 -5.86 -11.50
C LEU A 384 0.17 -5.56 -11.29
N ILE A 385 -0.61 -6.51 -10.75
CA ILE A 385 -2.06 -6.30 -10.51
C ILE A 385 -2.30 -5.10 -9.57
N PRO A 386 -1.64 -4.99 -8.39
CA PRO A 386 -1.77 -3.82 -7.51
C PRO A 386 -1.50 -2.47 -8.19
N ILE A 387 -0.60 -2.43 -9.17
CA ILE A 387 -0.29 -1.19 -9.90
C ILE A 387 -1.50 -0.72 -10.71
N LEU A 388 -2.30 -1.62 -11.30
CA LEU A 388 -3.51 -1.23 -12.04
C LEU A 388 -4.55 -0.59 -11.14
N PHE A 389 -4.81 -1.19 -9.98
CA PHE A 389 -5.74 -0.66 -8.98
C PHE A 389 -5.24 0.66 -8.40
N TRP A 390 -3.95 0.75 -8.03
CA TRP A 390 -3.35 1.98 -7.54
C TRP A 390 -3.36 3.11 -8.58
N LEU A 391 -3.07 2.81 -9.85
CA LEU A 391 -3.08 3.79 -10.96
C LEU A 391 -4.45 4.43 -11.17
N PHE A 392 -5.54 3.75 -10.79
CA PHE A 392 -6.89 4.29 -10.80
C PHE A 392 -7.06 5.45 -9.82
N TRP A 393 -6.32 5.43 -8.70
CA TRP A 393 -6.47 6.39 -7.60
C TRP A 393 -5.37 7.45 -7.53
N THR A 394 -4.13 7.10 -7.87
CA THR A 394 -2.98 7.98 -7.64
C THR A 394 -3.04 9.29 -8.42
N LYS A 395 -2.74 10.39 -7.71
CA LYS A 395 -2.58 11.73 -8.29
C LYS A 395 -1.11 12.09 -8.51
N THR A 396 -0.21 11.45 -7.78
CA THR A 396 1.23 11.80 -7.75
C THR A 396 2.07 10.86 -8.61
N GLY A 397 1.58 9.63 -8.85
CA GLY A 397 2.34 8.56 -9.50
C GLY A 397 3.56 8.10 -8.70
N ASP A 398 3.69 8.45 -7.43
CA ASP A 398 4.77 7.99 -6.56
C ASP A 398 4.54 6.51 -6.18
N LEU A 399 5.40 5.63 -6.69
CA LEU A 399 5.29 4.19 -6.48
C LEU A 399 5.19 3.83 -5.00
N SER A 400 5.79 4.63 -4.09
CA SER A 400 5.75 4.37 -2.64
C SER A 400 4.35 4.41 -2.01
N GLU A 401 3.35 4.89 -2.73
CA GLU A 401 1.93 4.79 -2.36
C GLU A 401 1.35 3.36 -2.53
N CYS A 402 2.04 2.49 -3.28
CA CYS A 402 1.57 1.14 -3.61
C CYS A 402 2.41 0.08 -2.88
N SER A 403 2.25 -0.02 -1.56
CA SER A 403 2.85 -1.06 -0.72
C SER A 403 2.52 -2.48 -1.19
N GLY A 404 1.33 -2.68 -1.77
CA GLY A 404 0.90 -3.94 -2.37
C GLY A 404 1.83 -4.44 -3.48
N PHE A 405 2.36 -3.54 -4.30
CA PHE A 405 3.37 -3.85 -5.31
C PHE A 405 4.71 -4.23 -4.70
N PHE A 406 5.21 -3.46 -3.72
CA PHE A 406 6.53 -3.71 -3.11
C PHE A 406 6.61 -5.01 -2.31
N ASN A 407 5.50 -5.45 -1.71
CA ASN A 407 5.42 -6.71 -0.96
C ASN A 407 5.63 -7.96 -1.84
N SER A 408 5.47 -7.84 -3.16
CA SER A 408 5.77 -8.93 -4.13
C SER A 408 7.28 -9.20 -4.32
N ARG A 409 8.15 -8.27 -3.86
CA ARG A 409 9.62 -8.35 -3.94
C ARG A 409 10.21 -8.46 -5.36
N ARG A 410 9.46 -8.11 -6.42
CA ARG A 410 9.91 -8.08 -7.82
C ARG A 410 10.60 -6.78 -8.21
N LYS A 411 11.77 -6.48 -7.63
CA LYS A 411 12.47 -5.18 -7.78
C LYS A 411 12.76 -4.77 -9.22
N TRP A 412 13.03 -5.74 -10.11
CA TRP A 412 13.35 -5.45 -11.51
C TRP A 412 12.20 -4.75 -12.26
N LEU A 413 10.94 -5.02 -11.87
CA LEU A 413 9.76 -4.38 -12.45
C LEU A 413 9.77 -2.86 -12.23
N ILE A 414 10.33 -2.37 -11.12
CA ILE A 414 10.46 -0.94 -10.84
C ILE A 414 11.22 -0.26 -11.98
N SER A 415 12.38 -0.82 -12.34
CA SER A 415 13.21 -0.30 -13.42
C SER A 415 12.48 -0.37 -14.77
N ALA A 416 11.63 -1.37 -14.99
CA ALA A 416 10.85 -1.46 -16.22
C ALA A 416 9.76 -0.38 -16.32
N ILE A 417 9.12 0.00 -15.21
CA ILE A 417 7.92 0.85 -15.21
C ILE A 417 8.14 2.28 -14.73
N CYS A 418 9.28 2.63 -14.12
CA CYS A 418 9.51 3.97 -13.59
C CYS A 418 9.84 5.02 -14.67
N SER A 419 9.79 6.30 -14.32
CA SER A 419 10.20 7.41 -15.18
C SER A 419 11.73 7.47 -15.31
N GLU A 420 12.23 7.37 -16.55
CA GLU A 420 13.67 7.32 -16.86
C GLU A 420 14.04 8.34 -17.96
N PRO A 421 15.24 8.97 -17.93
CA PRO A 421 15.67 9.89 -18.99
C PRO A 421 15.67 9.18 -20.35
N GLY A 422 15.40 9.93 -21.43
CA GLY A 422 15.37 9.38 -22.80
C GLY A 422 14.03 8.72 -23.20
N PHE A 423 13.26 8.19 -22.25
CA PHE A 423 11.93 7.60 -22.52
C PHE A 423 10.78 8.59 -22.36
N CYS A 424 10.96 9.60 -21.53
CA CYS A 424 9.95 10.62 -21.28
C CYS A 424 10.10 11.80 -22.26
N THR A 425 9.51 11.68 -23.45
CA THR A 425 9.34 12.81 -24.38
C THR A 425 7.92 13.35 -24.32
N GLY A 426 7.74 14.65 -24.58
CA GLY A 426 6.41 15.29 -24.54
C GLY A 426 5.42 14.59 -25.47
N GLU A 427 5.84 14.24 -26.68
CA GLU A 427 5.02 13.56 -27.68
C GLU A 427 4.57 12.16 -27.23
N VAL A 428 5.46 11.38 -26.61
CA VAL A 428 5.15 10.02 -26.14
C VAL A 428 4.19 10.04 -24.95
N CYS A 429 4.30 11.04 -24.08
CA CYS A 429 3.45 11.16 -22.90
C CYS A 429 2.11 11.89 -23.15
N ASN A 430 1.96 12.64 -24.24
CA ASN A 430 0.74 13.39 -24.55
C ASN A 430 -0.51 12.50 -24.68
N ARG A 431 -0.33 11.22 -25.04
CA ARG A 431 -1.43 10.22 -25.11
C ARG A 431 -2.17 10.01 -23.77
N TYR A 432 -1.57 10.42 -22.65
CA TYR A 432 -2.14 10.25 -21.30
C TYR A 432 -2.35 11.58 -20.56
N ASP A 433 -2.51 12.69 -21.29
CA ASP A 433 -2.52 14.05 -20.71
C ASP A 433 -1.20 14.35 -19.93
N GLY A 434 -0.08 13.87 -20.50
CA GLY A 434 1.24 13.97 -19.91
C GLY A 434 1.58 12.85 -18.92
N CYS A 435 2.59 13.09 -18.08
CA CYS A 435 3.04 12.15 -17.06
C CYS A 435 3.09 12.81 -15.67
N PHE A 436 3.01 12.00 -14.62
CA PHE A 436 3.04 12.44 -13.23
C PHE A 436 4.27 13.28 -12.91
N TYR A 437 5.46 12.79 -13.28
CA TYR A 437 6.72 13.52 -13.08
C TYR A 437 6.76 14.85 -13.84
N GLY A 438 6.19 14.91 -15.05
CA GLY A 438 6.11 16.15 -15.85
C GLY A 438 5.17 17.18 -15.24
N LYS A 439 4.01 16.77 -14.72
CA LYS A 439 3.09 17.62 -13.96
C LYS A 439 3.78 18.18 -12.71
N LEU A 440 4.48 17.32 -11.96
CA LEU A 440 5.26 17.72 -10.79
C LEU A 440 6.37 18.74 -11.14
N LYS A 441 7.13 18.48 -12.21
CA LYS A 441 8.17 19.39 -12.72
C LYS A 441 7.63 20.79 -13.01
N ARG A 442 6.44 20.90 -13.59
CA ARG A 442 5.78 22.21 -13.83
C ARG A 442 5.38 22.89 -12.52
N ALA A 443 4.87 22.12 -11.56
CA ALA A 443 4.48 22.64 -10.25
C ALA A 443 5.67 23.23 -9.47
N LEU A 444 6.88 22.70 -9.62
CA LEU A 444 8.08 23.23 -8.97
C LEU A 444 8.34 24.69 -9.30
N PHE A 445 8.09 25.13 -10.53
CA PHE A 445 8.31 26.53 -10.95
C PHE A 445 7.33 27.53 -10.32
N LEU A 446 6.27 27.05 -9.69
CA LEU A 446 5.28 27.86 -8.98
C LEU A 446 5.37 27.68 -7.45
N ALA A 447 6.23 26.78 -6.98
CA ALA A 447 6.39 26.46 -5.58
C ALA A 447 7.29 27.51 -4.93
N LYS A 448 6.91 27.99 -3.74
CA LYS A 448 7.74 28.87 -2.91
C LYS A 448 8.64 28.06 -1.96
N ILE A 449 8.20 26.85 -1.60
CA ILE A 449 8.96 25.89 -0.80
C ILE A 449 9.03 24.56 -1.55
N ILE A 450 10.23 23.98 -1.66
CA ILE A 450 10.46 22.69 -2.29
C ILE A 450 11.11 21.76 -1.28
N VAL A 451 10.47 20.63 -0.98
CA VAL A 451 11.01 19.62 -0.07
C VAL A 451 11.60 18.45 -0.86
N VAL A 452 12.90 18.21 -0.70
CA VAL A 452 13.66 17.16 -1.40
C VAL A 452 14.41 16.27 -0.40
N ASN A 453 14.94 15.14 -0.86
CA ASN A 453 15.94 14.40 -0.10
C ASN A 453 17.36 14.82 -0.48
N HIS A 454 18.34 14.55 0.39
CA HIS A 454 19.75 14.91 0.17
C HIS A 454 20.30 14.34 -1.13
N SER A 455 19.92 13.11 -1.51
CA SER A 455 20.40 12.49 -2.76
C SER A 455 19.97 13.29 -3.99
N LEU A 456 18.73 13.82 -4.01
CA LEU A 456 18.24 14.65 -5.10
C LEU A 456 18.89 16.04 -5.10
N LEU A 457 19.09 16.63 -3.91
CA LEU A 457 19.76 17.93 -3.78
C LEU A 457 21.22 17.86 -4.27
N LEU A 458 21.95 16.81 -3.90
CA LEU A 458 23.32 16.59 -4.37
C LEU A 458 23.37 16.31 -5.88
N ALA A 459 22.36 15.62 -6.42
CA ALA A 459 22.25 15.40 -7.86
C ALA A 459 22.01 16.71 -8.64
N GLU A 460 21.23 17.64 -8.07
CA GLU A 460 21.06 19.00 -8.64
C GLU A 460 22.38 19.77 -8.66
N ILE A 461 23.14 19.74 -7.56
CA ILE A 461 24.45 20.41 -7.49
C ILE A 461 25.43 19.85 -8.52
N ALA A 462 25.43 18.51 -8.69
CA ALA A 462 26.29 17.86 -9.68
C ALA A 462 25.86 18.13 -11.13
N LYS A 463 24.55 18.29 -11.38
CA LYS A 463 23.99 18.55 -12.71
C LYS A 463 22.76 19.48 -12.60
N PRO A 464 22.96 20.80 -12.72
CA PRO A 464 21.89 21.78 -12.60
C PRO A 464 20.73 21.59 -13.58
N GLY A 465 19.52 21.95 -13.16
CA GLY A 465 18.30 21.94 -13.99
C GLY A 465 17.25 20.89 -13.60
N LEU A 466 17.44 20.16 -12.51
CA LEU A 466 16.38 19.37 -11.87
C LEU A 466 15.41 20.28 -11.10
N LEU A 467 15.94 21.25 -10.35
CA LEU A 467 15.17 22.24 -9.58
C LEU A 467 15.16 23.61 -10.27
N PRO A 468 14.19 24.50 -9.98
CA PRO A 468 14.26 25.91 -10.36
C PRO A 468 15.53 26.56 -9.81
N ALA A 469 15.99 27.68 -10.39
CA ALA A 469 17.09 28.44 -9.80
C ALA A 469 16.71 28.90 -8.38
N PHE A 470 17.57 28.63 -7.42
CA PHE A 470 17.45 29.08 -6.03
C PHE A 470 18.79 29.70 -5.63
N ASN A 471 18.77 30.82 -4.91
CA ASN A 471 19.99 31.38 -4.34
C ASN A 471 20.49 30.47 -3.21
N SER A 472 21.69 29.93 -3.41
CA SER A 472 22.45 29.13 -2.44
C SER A 472 23.18 30.00 -1.44
#